data_AF-A0A1H0ZD02-F1
#
_entry.id   AF-A0A1H0ZD02-F1
#
_cell.length_a   1.000
_cell.length_b   1.000
_cell.length_c   1.000
_cell.angle_alpha   90.00
_cell.angle_beta   90.00
_cell.angle_gamma   90.00
#
_symmetry.space_group_name_H-M   'P 1'
#
loop_
_entity.id
_entity.type
_entity.pdbx_description
1 polymer ?
#
loop_
_entity_poly.entity_id
_entity_poly.type
_entity_poly.pdbx_seq_one_letter_code
_entity_poly.pdbx_strand_id
1 'polypeptide(L)'
;MRREQRQVFLLHLGTRQSIGPDDLRVIWATACESMDVRVSRRVQPGSNAGGGRPCYGLWVRRTFNRIAAEERLRAMLDARGFLFTLTPMPT
;
A
#
# COMPACT_ATOMS: atom_id res chain seq x y z
N MET A 1 22.59 -8.54 9.91
CA MET A 1 22.24 -7.13 9.63
C MET A 1 20.75 -7.03 9.35
N ARG A 2 19.96 -6.41 10.26
CA ARG A 2 18.51 -6.24 10.05
C ARG A 2 18.33 -5.17 8.98
N ARG A 3 18.01 -5.61 7.76
CA ARG A 3 17.69 -4.71 6.65
C ARG A 3 16.37 -4.01 6.98
N GLU A 4 16.44 -2.77 7.49
CA GLU A 4 15.29 -2.01 7.95
C GLU A 4 14.28 -1.81 6.82
N GLN A 5 13.08 -2.38 7.02
CA GLN A 5 11.93 -2.14 6.16
C GLN A 5 11.16 -0.99 6.76
N ARG A 6 10.94 0.05 5.98
CA ARG A 6 10.21 1.24 6.41
C ARG A 6 8.82 1.23 5.81
N GLN A 7 7.79 1.36 6.65
CA GLN A 7 6.45 1.62 6.16
C GLN A 7 6.39 3.05 5.68
N VAL A 8 5.96 3.24 4.43
CA VAL A 8 5.94 4.56 3.78
C VAL A 8 4.52 5.02 3.47
N PHE A 9 3.61 4.07 3.25
CA PHE A 9 2.20 4.35 3.03
C PHE A 9 1.31 3.34 3.75
N LEU A 10 0.11 3.80 4.05
CA LEU A 10 -1.02 2.96 4.42
C LEU A 10 -2.11 3.16 3.37
N LEU A 11 -2.48 2.07 2.70
CA LEU A 11 -3.51 2.05 1.68
C LEU A 11 -4.82 1.51 2.27
N HIS A 12 -5.89 2.29 2.13
CA HIS A 12 -7.26 1.87 2.41
C HIS A 12 -8.02 1.76 1.09
N LEU A 13 -8.65 0.61 0.86
CA LEU A 13 -9.55 0.43 -0.29
C LEU A 13 -11.00 0.78 0.08
N GLY A 14 -11.79 1.08 -0.94
CA GLY A 14 -13.20 1.40 -0.83
C GLY A 14 -14.02 0.24 -0.25
N THR A 15 -15.24 0.55 0.19
CA THR A 15 -16.15 -0.44 0.76
C THR A 15 -16.38 -1.59 -0.23
N ARG A 16 -16.24 -2.84 0.24
CA ARG A 16 -16.32 -4.08 -0.58
C ARG A 16 -15.19 -4.28 -1.61
N GLN A 17 -14.20 -3.39 -1.66
CA GLN A 17 -13.01 -3.60 -2.49
C GLN A 17 -11.90 -4.28 -1.69
N SER A 18 -11.23 -5.23 -2.32
CA SER A 18 -10.05 -5.87 -1.76
C SER A 18 -9.09 -6.23 -2.88
N ILE A 19 -7.81 -6.28 -2.54
CA ILE A 19 -6.74 -6.70 -3.45
C ILE A 19 -5.91 -7.76 -2.72
N GLY A 20 -5.46 -8.77 -3.46
CA GLY A 20 -4.51 -9.74 -2.92
C GLY A 20 -3.24 -9.02 -2.46
N PRO A 21 -2.63 -9.42 -1.32
CA PRO A 21 -1.37 -8.84 -0.89
C PRO A 21 -0.25 -9.05 -1.93
N ASP A 22 -0.28 -10.16 -2.68
CA ASP A 22 0.66 -10.45 -3.76
C ASP A 22 0.43 -9.57 -5.00
N ASP A 23 -0.82 -9.40 -5.44
CA ASP A 23 -1.14 -8.45 -6.52
C ASP A 23 -0.72 -7.03 -6.17
N LEU A 24 -1.03 -6.59 -4.94
CA LEU A 24 -0.64 -5.27 -4.46
C LEU A 24 0.88 -5.14 -4.33
N ARG A 25 1.58 -6.22 -3.98
CA ARG A 25 3.04 -6.24 -3.94
C ARG A 25 3.63 -6.05 -5.34
N VAL A 26 3.05 -6.66 -6.38
CA VAL A 26 3.49 -6.44 -7.77
C VAL A 26 3.28 -4.99 -8.17
N ILE A 27 2.08 -4.41 -7.94
CA ILE A 27 1.82 -2.99 -8.21
C ILE A 27 2.84 -2.11 -7.49
N TRP A 28 3.07 -2.38 -6.21
CA TRP A 28 3.97 -1.58 -5.38
C TRP A 28 5.43 -1.70 -5.84
N ALA A 29 5.87 -2.91 -6.22
CA ALA A 29 7.20 -3.12 -6.77
C ALA A 29 7.40 -2.37 -8.09
N THR A 30 6.39 -2.38 -8.96
CA THR A 30 6.40 -1.61 -10.21
C THR A 30 6.44 -0.10 -9.95
N ALA A 31 5.65 0.39 -8.99
CA ALA A 31 5.60 1.81 -8.64
C ALA A 31 6.96 2.31 -8.12
N CYS A 32 7.60 1.50 -7.27
CA CYS A 32 8.93 1.76 -6.72
C CYS A 32 10.09 1.44 -7.68
N GLU A 33 9.83 0.86 -8.85
CA GLU A 33 10.86 0.31 -9.75
C GLU A 33 11.84 -0.62 -9.02
N SER A 34 11.33 -1.39 -8.04
CA SER A 34 12.16 -2.19 -7.14
C SER A 34 11.41 -3.39 -6.56
N MET A 35 12.06 -4.55 -6.53
CA MET A 35 11.53 -5.75 -5.88
C MET A 35 11.81 -5.78 -4.36
N ASP A 36 12.60 -4.84 -3.84
CA ASP A 36 12.96 -4.69 -2.42
C ASP A 36 11.80 -4.04 -1.61
N VAL A 37 10.57 -4.53 -1.82
CA VAL A 37 9.32 -4.04 -1.22
C VAL A 37 8.58 -5.13 -0.46
N ARG A 38 7.71 -4.73 0.46
CA ARG A 38 6.80 -5.63 1.17
C ARG A 38 5.43 -5.00 1.35
N VAL A 39 4.41 -5.84 1.31
CA VAL A 39 3.02 -5.45 1.61
C VAL A 39 2.57 -6.25 2.82
N SER A 40 1.91 -5.58 3.76
CA SER A 40 1.27 -6.22 4.91
C SER A 40 -0.21 -5.88 4.92
N ARG A 41 -1.07 -6.88 4.77
CA ARG A 41 -2.51 -6.71 4.96
C ARG A 41 -2.80 -6.71 6.46
N ARG A 42 -3.50 -5.68 6.92
CA ARG A 42 -4.08 -5.59 8.27
C ARG A 42 -5.59 -5.46 8.10
N VAL A 43 -6.33 -6.05 9.03
CA VAL A 43 -7.77 -5.78 9.17
C VAL A 43 -7.86 -4.95 10.43
N GLN A 44 -8.25 -3.68 10.33
CA GLN A 44 -8.32 -2.81 11.50
C GLN A 44 -9.47 -3.29 12.39
N PRO A 45 -9.20 -3.82 13.60
CA PRO A 45 -10.25 -4.17 14.54
C PRO A 45 -10.67 -2.89 15.26
N GLY A 46 -11.93 -2.45 15.12
CA GLY A 46 -12.46 -1.37 15.94
C GLY A 46 -13.06 -0.16 15.24
N SER A 47 -13.38 -0.20 13.95
CA SER A 47 -14.43 0.71 13.46
C SER A 47 -15.77 0.19 13.98
N ASN A 48 -16.32 0.83 15.01
CA ASN A 48 -17.56 0.51 15.76
C ASN A 48 -18.86 0.47 14.92
N ALA A 49 -18.79 0.05 13.66
CA ALA A 49 -19.95 -0.27 12.81
C ALA A 49 -19.55 -1.37 11.82
N GLY A 50 -19.60 -2.64 12.26
CA GLY A 50 -19.99 -3.77 11.40
C GLY A 50 -19.07 -4.26 10.27
N GLY A 51 -17.82 -3.80 10.10
CA GLY A 51 -16.95 -4.39 9.07
C GLY A 51 -15.60 -3.71 8.91
N GLY A 52 -14.55 -4.32 9.45
CA GLY A 52 -13.18 -3.82 9.30
C GLY A 52 -12.76 -3.75 7.83
N ARG A 53 -12.54 -2.55 7.32
CA ARG A 53 -12.01 -2.36 5.96
C ARG A 53 -10.58 -2.90 5.90
N PRO A 54 -10.20 -3.65 4.85
CA PRO A 54 -8.83 -4.12 4.72
C PRO A 54 -7.91 -2.92 4.47
N CYS A 55 -6.88 -2.81 5.30
CA CYS A 55 -5.81 -1.83 5.16
C CYS A 55 -4.50 -2.51 4.80
N TYR A 56 -3.68 -1.86 3.98
CA TYR A 56 -2.44 -2.43 3.47
C TYR A 56 -1.29 -1.49 3.79
N GLY A 57 -0.35 -1.95 4.63
CA GLY A 57 0.92 -1.27 4.84
C GLY A 57 1.84 -1.53 3.66
N LEU A 58 2.35 -0.46 3.04
CA LEU A 58 3.34 -0.51 1.97
C LEU A 58 4.71 -0.18 2.53
N TRP A 59 5.65 -1.11 2.34
CA TRP A 59 6.99 -1.05 2.91
C TRP A 59 8.06 -1.08 1.82
N VAL A 60 9.17 -0.39 2.07
CA VAL A 60 10.36 -0.37 1.20
C VAL A 60 11.63 -0.58 2.01
N ARG A 61 12.68 -1.10 1.37
CA ARG A 61 14.00 -1.29 2.00
C ARG A 61 15.07 -0.31 1.54
N ARG A 62 14.88 0.31 0.38
CA ARG A 62 15.84 1.24 -0.23
C ARG A 62 15.23 2.62 -0.38
N THR A 63 16.08 3.62 -0.46
CA THR A 63 15.71 4.96 -0.88
C THR A 63 15.13 4.88 -2.29
N PHE A 64 13.96 5.48 -2.48
CA PHE A 64 13.23 5.53 -3.74
C PHE A 64 12.61 6.92 -3.86
N ASN A 65 12.26 7.33 -5.08
CA ASN A 65 11.53 8.58 -5.26
C ASN A 65 10.09 8.38 -4.78
N ARG A 66 9.81 8.82 -3.55
CA ARG A 66 8.50 8.67 -2.90
C ARG A 66 7.37 9.28 -3.71
N ILE A 67 7.59 10.48 -4.26
CA ILE A 67 6.57 11.23 -5.00
C ILE A 67 6.23 10.51 -6.29
N ALA A 68 7.25 10.15 -7.09
CA ALA A 68 7.04 9.42 -8.34
C ALA A 68 6.38 8.06 -8.11
N ALA A 69 6.79 7.32 -7.07
CA ALA A 69 6.19 6.04 -6.75
C ALA A 69 4.75 6.16 -6.24
N GLU A 70 4.43 7.21 -5.49
CA GLU A 70 3.04 7.50 -5.11
C GLU A 70 2.17 7.79 -6.33
N GLU A 71 2.61 8.65 -7.24
CA GLU A 71 1.88 8.99 -8.47
C GLU A 71 1.63 7.74 -9.33
N ARG A 72 2.66 6.92 -9.54
CA ARG A 72 2.55 5.66 -10.28
C ARG A 72 1.61 4.67 -9.60
N LEU A 73 1.68 4.53 -8.28
CA LEU A 73 0.78 3.67 -7.51
C LEU A 73 -0.67 4.15 -7.66
N ARG A 74 -0.91 5.46 -7.54
CA ARG A 74 -2.24 6.06 -7.72
C ARG A 74 -2.78 5.78 -9.12
N ALA A 75 -1.98 6.03 -10.16
CA ALA A 75 -2.38 5.77 -11.54
C ALA A 75 -2.71 4.29 -11.79
N MET A 76 -1.93 3.36 -11.22
CA MET A 76 -2.18 1.92 -11.37
C MET A 76 -3.43 1.44 -10.63
N LEU A 77 -3.72 2.00 -9.46
CA LEU A 77 -4.94 1.67 -8.71
C LEU A 77 -6.18 2.28 -9.37
N ASP A 78 -6.08 3.51 -9.85
CA ASP A 78 -7.14 4.22 -10.57
C ASP A 78 -7.49 3.51 -11.89
N ALA A 79 -6.48 3.12 -12.68
CA ALA A 79 -6.67 2.34 -13.91
C ALA A 79 -7.35 0.99 -13.68
N ARG A 80 -7.26 0.43 -12.47
CA ARG A 80 -7.95 -0.81 -12.07
C ARG A 80 -9.33 -0.56 -11.45
N GLY A 81 -9.78 0.71 -11.37
CA GLY A 81 -11.08 1.09 -10.82
C GLY A 81 -11.17 1.03 -9.29
N PHE A 82 -10.05 1.04 -8.58
CA PHE A 82 -10.07 1.06 -7.12
C PHE A 82 -10.40 2.47 -6.61
N LEU A 83 -11.33 2.54 -5.67
CA LEU A 83 -11.51 3.70 -4.82
C LEU A 83 -10.56 3.51 -3.63
N PHE A 84 -9.70 4.47 -3.36
CA PHE A 84 -8.71 4.28 -2.31
C PHE A 84 -8.33 5.58 -1.60
N THR A 85 -7.80 5.42 -0.40
CA THR A 85 -7.11 6.47 0.35
C THR A 85 -5.69 6.01 0.61
N LEU A 86 -4.72 6.83 0.21
CA LEU A 86 -3.31 6.57 0.47
C LEU A 86 -2.83 7.57 1.52
N THR A 87 -2.47 7.07 2.70
CA THR A 87 -1.96 7.88 3.81
C THR A 87 -0.44 7.75 3.88
N PRO A 88 0.31 8.85 3.70
CA PRO A 88 1.75 8.85 3.92
C PRO A 88 2.07 8.60 5.40
N MET A 89 2.99 7.67 5.70
CA MET A 89 3.53 7.52 7.05
C MET A 89 4.56 8.62 7.32
N PRO A 90 4.65 9.15 8.56
CA PRO A 90 5.67 10.10 8.93
C PRO A 90 7.05 9.47 8.74
N THR A 91 7.89 10.17 7.97
CA THR A 91 9.29 9.80 7.71
C THR A 91 10.22 10.25 8.84
#